data_AF-A0A3E3IAG1-F1
#
_entry.id   AF-A0A3E3IAG1-F1
#
_cell.length_a   1.000
_cell.length_b   1.000
_cell.length_c   1.000
_cell.angle_alpha   90.00
_cell.angle_beta   90.00
_cell.angle_gamma   90.00
#
_symmetry.space_group_name_H-M   'P 1'
#
loop_
_entity.id
_entity.type
_entity.pdbx_description
1 polymer ?
#
loop_
_entity_poly.entity_id
_entity_poly.type
_entity_poly.pdbx_seq_one_letter_code
_entity_poly.pdbx_strand_id
1 'polypeptide(L)'
;MSFYATERSFTMDKNGNQLAIASIPCQKWKSVYEPAAALRKGTIFPELNLPFFMADDTEEIPAGQGFDNGAEEKSTQQEEREQLLSKIDEAGFVVNDLTLYLDTHEEDEEALRMFEEYSNRKVQLTKEFAQKFYPLSEAAMVLCGKEMKKFSWTDGPAPWEGACV
;
A
#
# COMPACT_ATOMS: atom_id res chain seq x y z
N MET A 1 -52.09 -7.51 19.31
CA MET A 1 -51.83 -6.85 18.01
C MET A 1 -50.42 -6.29 18.06
N SER A 2 -49.49 -6.93 17.36
CA SER A 2 -48.07 -6.55 17.35
C SER A 2 -47.85 -5.23 16.62
N PHE A 3 -47.13 -4.33 17.27
CA PHE A 3 -46.52 -3.16 16.64
C PHE A 3 -45.28 -3.65 15.87
N TYR A 4 -45.34 -3.65 14.53
CA TYR A 4 -44.13 -3.72 13.71
C TYR A 4 -43.59 -2.30 13.59
N ALA A 5 -42.65 -1.94 14.46
CA ALA A 5 -41.76 -0.83 14.19
C ALA A 5 -40.82 -1.27 13.07
N THR A 6 -40.95 -0.67 11.90
CA THR A 6 -39.99 -0.82 10.81
C THR A 6 -38.65 -0.30 11.30
N GLU A 7 -37.74 -1.20 11.63
CA GLU A 7 -36.33 -0.88 11.87
C GLU A 7 -35.78 -0.26 10.59
N ARG A 8 -35.67 1.07 10.57
CA ARG A 8 -34.88 1.76 9.56
C ARG A 8 -33.43 1.43 9.90
N SER A 9 -32.83 0.51 9.15
CA SER A 9 -31.47 0.03 9.34
C SER A 9 -30.51 1.22 9.33
N PHE A 10 -30.03 1.60 10.52
CA PHE A 10 -29.06 2.69 10.74
C PHE A 10 -27.71 2.44 10.05
N THR A 11 -27.54 1.25 9.48
CA THR A 11 -26.35 0.76 8.80
C THR A 11 -26.35 1.00 7.31
N MET A 12 -27.34 1.71 6.74
CA MET A 12 -27.46 1.94 5.29
C MET A 12 -27.57 3.42 4.94
N ASP A 13 -26.94 3.84 3.85
CA ASP A 13 -27.10 5.18 3.29
C ASP A 13 -28.43 5.34 2.51
N LYS A 14 -28.64 6.50 1.86
CA LYS A 14 -29.84 6.76 1.05
C LYS A 14 -29.93 5.90 -0.21
N ASN A 15 -28.82 5.31 -0.64
CA ASN A 15 -28.69 4.49 -1.82
C ASN A 15 -28.74 2.98 -1.49
N GLY A 16 -28.80 2.62 -0.20
CA GLY A 16 -28.84 1.23 0.28
C GLY A 16 -27.47 0.62 0.55
N ASN A 17 -26.38 1.39 0.48
CA ASN A 17 -25.03 0.92 0.73
C ASN A 17 -24.74 0.78 2.23
N GLN A 18 -24.00 -0.25 2.62
CA GLN A 18 -23.66 -0.51 4.02
C GLN A 18 -22.60 0.48 4.53
N LEU A 19 -22.91 1.16 5.63
CA LEU A 19 -22.05 2.13 6.32
C LEU A 19 -21.10 1.42 7.30
N ALA A 20 -19.93 2.03 7.54
CA ALA A 20 -19.02 1.60 8.61
C ALA A 20 -19.68 1.79 10.00
N ILE A 21 -19.74 0.74 10.81
CA ILE A 21 -20.35 0.70 12.17
C ILE A 21 -19.34 0.20 13.21
N ALA A 22 -19.54 0.57 14.49
CA ALA A 22 -18.67 0.30 15.64
C ALA A 22 -18.37 -1.18 15.99
N SER A 23 -18.97 -2.16 15.30
CA SER A 23 -18.66 -3.59 15.50
C SER A 23 -18.08 -4.17 14.21
N ILE A 24 -16.80 -4.54 14.25
CA ILE A 24 -16.07 -5.09 13.10
C ILE A 24 -15.97 -6.61 13.28
N PRO A 25 -16.71 -7.43 12.49
CA PRO A 25 -16.54 -8.88 12.54
C PRO A 25 -15.14 -9.26 12.03
N CYS A 26 -14.64 -10.45 12.41
CA CYS A 26 -13.42 -10.97 11.78
C CYS A 26 -13.60 -10.98 10.26
N GLN A 27 -12.60 -10.44 9.59
CA GLN A 27 -12.57 -10.32 8.15
C GLN A 27 -12.62 -11.70 7.49
N LYS A 28 -13.05 -11.79 6.23
CA LYS A 28 -13.06 -13.07 5.47
C LYS A 28 -12.28 -12.89 4.19
N TRP A 29 -11.43 -13.86 3.83
CA TRP A 29 -10.78 -13.86 2.53
C TRP A 29 -11.80 -13.94 1.38
N LYS A 30 -11.68 -13.00 0.43
CA LYS A 30 -12.52 -12.94 -0.78
C LYS A 30 -11.66 -12.57 -1.99
N SER A 31 -11.92 -11.41 -2.59
CA SER A 31 -11.15 -10.83 -3.68
C SER A 31 -10.17 -9.81 -3.14
N VAL A 32 -9.03 -9.65 -3.80
CA VAL A 32 -8.07 -8.59 -3.47
C VAL A 32 -7.95 -7.59 -4.62
N TYR A 33 -7.60 -6.35 -4.31
CA TYR A 33 -7.18 -5.37 -5.29
C TYR A 33 -5.80 -5.69 -5.88
N GLU A 34 -5.54 -5.21 -7.09
CA GLU A 34 -4.18 -5.11 -7.61
C GLU A 34 -3.31 -4.21 -6.71
N PRO A 35 -2.00 -4.46 -6.55
CA PRO A 35 -1.15 -3.77 -5.58
C PRO A 35 -1.17 -2.24 -5.69
N ALA A 36 -1.14 -1.69 -6.91
CA ALA A 36 -1.21 -0.25 -7.14
C ALA A 36 -2.57 0.34 -6.72
N ALA A 37 -3.67 -0.39 -6.94
CA ALA A 37 -4.98 0.03 -6.48
C ALA A 37 -5.09 -0.10 -4.96
N ALA A 38 -4.57 -1.18 -4.38
CA ALA A 38 -4.58 -1.39 -2.94
C ALA A 38 -3.85 -0.28 -2.18
N LEU A 39 -2.65 0.10 -2.63
CA LEU A 39 -1.88 1.19 -2.06
C LEU A 39 -2.65 2.51 -2.10
N ARG A 40 -3.36 2.79 -3.21
CA ARG A 40 -4.19 3.99 -3.36
C ARG A 40 -5.44 3.96 -2.49
N LYS A 41 -6.10 2.79 -2.35
CA LYS A 41 -7.32 2.64 -1.56
C LYS A 41 -7.05 2.48 -0.07
N GLY A 42 -5.82 2.16 0.32
CA GLY A 42 -5.43 1.96 1.71
C GLY A 42 -5.85 0.61 2.27
N THR A 43 -6.18 -0.37 1.41
CA THR A 43 -6.39 -1.77 1.78
C THR A 43 -6.31 -2.65 0.53
N ILE A 44 -5.86 -3.90 0.67
CA ILE A 44 -5.93 -4.92 -0.38
C ILE A 44 -7.34 -5.51 -0.52
N PHE A 45 -8.25 -5.24 0.42
CA PHE A 45 -9.55 -5.88 0.52
C PHE A 45 -10.70 -4.94 0.13
N PRO A 46 -11.33 -5.11 -1.05
CA PRO A 46 -12.40 -4.23 -1.52
C PRO A 46 -13.59 -4.13 -0.55
N GLU A 47 -13.88 -5.18 0.21
CA GLU A 47 -14.97 -5.20 1.19
C GLU A 47 -14.72 -4.29 2.40
N LEU A 48 -13.46 -3.90 2.65
CA LEU A 48 -13.10 -2.94 3.69
C LEU A 48 -13.14 -1.49 3.19
N ASN A 49 -13.12 -1.28 1.87
CA ASN A 49 -13.23 0.03 1.24
C ASN A 49 -14.71 0.48 1.19
N LEU A 50 -15.28 0.74 2.36
CA LEU A 50 -16.67 1.16 2.53
C LEU A 50 -16.80 2.70 2.37
N PRO A 51 -17.90 3.19 1.79
CA PRO A 51 -18.12 4.63 1.67
C PRO A 51 -18.21 5.28 3.05
N PHE A 52 -17.44 6.35 3.23
CA PHE A 52 -17.53 7.17 4.42
C PHE A 52 -18.64 8.21 4.22
N PHE A 53 -19.47 8.43 5.25
CA PHE A 53 -20.60 9.34 5.15
C PHE A 53 -20.13 10.74 4.71
N MET A 54 -20.61 11.21 3.55
CA MET A 54 -20.27 12.48 2.88
C MET A 54 -18.93 12.54 2.12
N ALA A 55 -18.20 11.45 1.98
CA ALA A 55 -17.14 11.38 0.97
C ALA A 55 -17.77 11.12 -0.41
N ASP A 56 -17.38 11.89 -1.43
CA ASP A 56 -17.72 11.52 -2.80
C ASP A 56 -16.93 10.25 -3.16
N ASP A 57 -17.60 9.26 -3.76
CA ASP A 57 -17.03 7.97 -4.21
C ASP A 57 -16.03 8.12 -5.37
N THR A 58 -15.45 9.32 -5.56
CA THR A 58 -14.47 9.56 -6.61
C THR A 58 -13.33 8.56 -6.48
N GLU A 59 -13.22 7.67 -7.47
CA GLU A 59 -12.15 6.67 -7.55
C GLU A 59 -10.76 7.31 -7.64
N GLU A 60 -10.73 8.60 -7.88
CA GLU A 60 -9.58 9.49 -7.89
C GLU A 60 -9.47 10.17 -6.53
N ILE A 61 -8.61 9.67 -5.64
CA ILE A 61 -7.91 10.59 -4.75
C ILE A 61 -7.19 11.53 -5.72
N PRO A 62 -7.50 12.84 -5.77
CA PRO A 62 -6.72 13.76 -6.57
C PRO A 62 -5.29 13.57 -6.10
N ALA A 63 -4.42 13.07 -6.97
CA ALA A 63 -3.00 13.01 -6.68
C ALA A 63 -2.68 14.39 -6.13
N GLY A 64 -2.31 14.47 -4.85
CA GLY A 64 -2.11 15.76 -4.19
C GLY A 64 -1.28 16.57 -5.15
N GLN A 65 -1.82 17.69 -5.64
CA GLN A 65 -1.08 18.54 -6.57
C GLN A 65 0.21 18.82 -5.84
N GLY A 66 1.28 18.14 -6.28
CA GLY A 66 2.61 18.45 -5.82
C GLY A 66 2.77 19.94 -6.01
N PHE A 67 3.44 20.61 -5.08
CA PHE A 67 3.85 21.98 -5.29
C PHE A 67 4.37 22.10 -6.72
N ASP A 68 3.75 23.00 -7.49
CA ASP A 68 4.03 23.29 -8.89
C ASP A 68 5.46 23.82 -9.00
N ASN A 69 6.42 22.91 -8.90
CA ASN A 69 7.81 23.13 -9.26
C ASN A 69 7.82 22.83 -10.76
N GLY A 70 7.64 23.88 -11.54
CA GLY A 70 7.29 23.84 -12.96
C GLY A 70 7.93 22.71 -13.78
N ALA A 71 7.17 22.26 -14.77
CA ALA A 71 7.44 21.16 -15.68
C ALA A 71 8.85 21.20 -16.35
N GLU A 72 9.88 20.81 -15.60
CA GLU A 72 11.13 20.28 -16.17
C GLU A 72 10.90 18.79 -16.49
N GLU A 73 11.25 18.39 -17.72
CA GLU A 73 11.19 16.99 -18.14
C GLU A 73 12.03 16.14 -17.17
N LYS A 74 11.39 15.17 -16.50
CA LYS A 74 12.08 14.26 -15.59
C LYS A 74 13.20 13.52 -16.33
N SER A 75 14.35 13.38 -15.70
CA SER A 75 15.43 12.58 -16.28
C SER A 75 15.04 11.09 -16.33
N THR A 76 15.51 10.36 -17.34
CA THR A 76 15.25 8.90 -17.44
C THR A 76 15.68 8.15 -16.19
N GLN A 77 16.78 8.57 -15.54
CA GLN A 77 17.23 7.98 -14.28
C GLN A 77 16.26 8.24 -13.12
N GLN A 78 15.66 9.45 -13.05
CA GLN A 78 14.64 9.77 -12.07
C GLN A 78 13.38 8.91 -12.29
N GLU A 79 12.92 8.76 -13.53
CA GLU A 79 11.76 7.93 -13.85
C GLU A 79 11.97 6.46 -13.45
N GLU A 80 13.13 5.87 -13.78
CA GLU A 80 13.46 4.50 -13.38
C GLU A 80 13.52 4.33 -11.85
N ARG A 81 14.08 5.32 -11.15
CA ARG A 81 14.14 5.35 -9.68
C ARG A 81 12.74 5.35 -9.08
N GLU A 82 11.89 6.26 -9.53
CA GLU A 82 10.51 6.40 -9.05
C GLU A 82 9.67 5.16 -9.36
N GLN A 83 9.84 4.54 -10.53
CA GLN A 83 9.15 3.30 -10.88
C GLN A 83 9.55 2.14 -9.97
N LEU A 84 10.83 2.01 -9.62
CA LEU A 84 11.27 0.97 -8.68
C LEU A 84 10.76 1.24 -7.27
N LEU A 85 10.77 2.50 -6.81
CA LEU A 85 10.17 2.88 -5.52
C LEU A 85 8.68 2.55 -5.47
N SER A 86 7.91 2.93 -6.49
CA SER A 86 6.47 2.61 -6.58
C SER A 86 6.22 1.10 -6.43
N LYS A 87 6.99 0.27 -7.13
CA LYS A 87 6.85 -1.19 -7.03
C LYS A 87 7.22 -1.73 -5.64
N ILE A 88 8.22 -1.14 -4.97
CA ILE A 88 8.60 -1.51 -3.60
C ILE A 88 7.47 -1.14 -2.64
N ASP A 89 6.88 0.04 -2.79
CA ASP A 89 5.78 0.53 -1.95
C ASP A 89 4.53 -0.31 -2.14
N GLU A 90 4.16 -0.63 -3.39
CA GLU A 90 3.06 -1.53 -3.73
C GLU A 90 3.22 -2.91 -3.07
N ALA A 91 4.38 -3.56 -3.26
CA ALA A 91 4.63 -4.87 -2.67
C ALA A 91 4.71 -4.79 -1.13
N GLY A 92 5.31 -3.73 -0.59
CA GLY A 92 5.40 -3.48 0.84
C GLY A 92 4.05 -3.28 1.49
N PHE A 93 3.14 -2.57 0.81
CA PHE A 93 1.78 -2.36 1.28
C PHE A 93 1.00 -3.67 1.35
N VAL A 94 1.07 -4.51 0.32
CA VAL A 94 0.42 -5.83 0.32
C VAL A 94 0.92 -6.70 1.48
N VAL A 95 2.24 -6.75 1.72
CA VAL A 95 2.81 -7.49 2.86
C VAL A 95 2.29 -6.97 4.20
N ASN A 96 2.24 -5.64 4.37
CA ASN A 96 1.76 -5.03 5.61
C ASN A 96 0.28 -5.36 5.86
N ASP A 97 -0.59 -5.22 4.85
CA ASP A 97 -2.03 -5.47 5.00
C ASP A 97 -2.33 -6.97 5.20
N LEU A 98 -1.58 -7.85 4.54
CA LEU A 98 -1.64 -9.30 4.79
C LEU A 98 -1.17 -9.68 6.18
N THR A 99 -0.15 -9.00 6.73
CA THR A 99 0.31 -9.24 8.12
C THR A 99 -0.85 -9.02 9.09
N LEU A 100 -1.57 -7.91 8.94
CA LEU A 100 -2.73 -7.58 9.77
C LEU A 100 -3.87 -8.60 9.60
N TYR A 101 -4.12 -9.07 8.38
CA TYR A 101 -5.11 -10.12 8.14
C TYR A 101 -4.73 -11.44 8.81
N LEU A 102 -3.48 -11.88 8.64
CA LEU A 102 -2.95 -13.15 9.14
C LEU A 102 -2.86 -13.21 10.67
N ASP A 103 -2.78 -12.07 11.38
CA ASP A 103 -2.86 -12.02 12.86
C ASP A 103 -4.14 -12.69 13.41
N THR A 104 -5.21 -12.74 12.61
CA THR A 104 -6.48 -13.39 12.98
C THR A 104 -6.79 -14.64 12.14
N HIS A 105 -5.96 -14.96 11.15
CA HIS A 105 -6.17 -16.02 10.15
C HIS A 105 -4.86 -16.78 9.87
N GLU A 106 -4.20 -17.26 10.91
CA GLU A 106 -2.86 -17.86 10.83
C GLU A 106 -2.73 -19.06 9.87
N GLU A 107 -3.83 -19.77 9.59
CA GLU A 107 -3.89 -20.95 8.72
C GLU A 107 -4.46 -20.67 7.31
N ASP A 108 -4.75 -19.41 6.95
CA ASP A 108 -5.31 -19.09 5.63
C ASP A 108 -4.27 -19.26 4.51
N GLU A 109 -4.37 -20.37 3.79
CA GLU A 109 -3.38 -20.77 2.78
C GLU A 109 -3.26 -19.78 1.60
N GLU A 110 -4.35 -19.12 1.19
CA GLU A 110 -4.31 -18.13 0.11
C GLU A 110 -3.53 -16.90 0.57
N ALA A 111 -3.82 -16.42 1.79
CA ALA A 111 -3.13 -15.29 2.39
C ALA A 111 -1.65 -15.57 2.60
N LEU A 112 -1.30 -16.77 3.09
CA LEU A 112 0.09 -17.19 3.29
C LEU A 112 0.89 -17.24 1.99
N ARG A 113 0.32 -17.80 0.91
CA ARG A 113 1.01 -17.85 -0.40
C ARG A 113 1.24 -16.46 -0.97
N MET A 114 0.23 -15.58 -0.89
CA MET A 114 0.38 -14.20 -1.33
C MET A 114 1.41 -13.44 -0.46
N PHE A 115 1.41 -13.67 0.84
CA PHE A 115 2.37 -13.07 1.76
C PHE A 115 3.80 -13.47 1.42
N GLU A 116 4.06 -14.75 1.15
CA GLU A 116 5.37 -15.25 0.74
C GLU A 116 5.80 -14.63 -0.61
N GLU A 117 4.89 -14.61 -1.61
CA GLU A 117 5.16 -14.02 -2.92
C GLU A 117 5.58 -12.56 -2.81
N TYR A 118 4.77 -11.73 -2.14
CA TYR A 118 5.04 -10.29 -2.06
C TYR A 118 6.20 -9.95 -1.12
N SER A 119 6.44 -10.76 -0.08
CA SER A 119 7.63 -10.62 0.78
C SER A 119 8.90 -10.84 -0.03
N ASN A 120 8.95 -11.92 -0.82
CA ASN A 120 10.07 -12.21 -1.70
C ASN A 120 10.24 -11.13 -2.77
N ARG A 121 9.14 -10.69 -3.38
CA ARG A 121 9.15 -9.62 -4.39
C ARG A 121 9.69 -8.30 -3.84
N LYS A 122 9.26 -7.89 -2.63
CA LYS A 122 9.77 -6.69 -1.95
C LYS A 122 11.28 -6.78 -1.70
N VAL A 123 11.77 -7.92 -1.23
CA VAL A 123 13.21 -8.13 -0.99
C VAL A 123 13.99 -8.02 -2.31
N GLN A 124 13.51 -8.64 -3.39
CA GLN A 124 14.14 -8.59 -4.70
C GLN A 124 14.19 -7.16 -5.27
N LEU A 125 13.07 -6.44 -5.25
CA LEU A 125 12.98 -5.07 -5.73
C LEU A 125 13.87 -4.12 -4.92
N THR A 126 13.88 -4.26 -3.58
CA THR A 126 14.73 -3.45 -2.70
C THR A 126 16.21 -3.70 -2.98
N LYS A 127 16.59 -4.96 -3.23
CA LYS A 127 17.96 -5.33 -3.62
C LYS A 127 18.33 -4.72 -4.98
N GLU A 128 17.44 -4.81 -5.97
CA GLU A 128 17.65 -4.22 -7.30
C GLU A 128 17.83 -2.70 -7.20
N PHE A 129 16.95 -2.03 -6.44
CA PHE A 129 17.05 -0.59 -6.20
C PHE A 129 18.39 -0.22 -5.58
N ALA A 130 18.80 -0.91 -4.51
CA ALA A 130 20.05 -0.62 -3.81
C ALA A 130 21.30 -0.89 -4.65
N GLN A 131 21.23 -1.82 -5.61
CA GLN A 131 22.32 -2.06 -6.56
C GLN A 131 22.46 -0.97 -7.62
N LYS A 132 21.34 -0.37 -8.05
CA LYS A 132 21.28 0.69 -9.08
C LYS A 132 21.50 2.09 -8.51
N PHE A 133 20.97 2.35 -7.32
CA PHE A 133 20.95 3.66 -6.69
C PHE A 133 21.69 3.61 -5.35
N TYR A 134 20.96 3.56 -4.25
CA TYR A 134 21.46 3.58 -2.88
C TYR A 134 20.59 2.68 -1.99
N PRO A 135 21.10 2.19 -0.86
CA PRO A 135 20.34 1.32 0.04
C PRO A 135 19.15 2.05 0.68
N LEU A 136 17.97 1.41 0.69
CA LEU A 136 16.77 1.92 1.37
C LEU A 136 16.60 1.39 2.81
N SER A 137 17.36 0.37 3.18
CA SER A 137 17.30 -0.25 4.51
C SER A 137 18.65 -0.83 4.90
N GLU A 138 18.82 -1.09 6.19
CA GLU A 138 19.99 -1.76 6.74
C GLU A 138 20.21 -3.14 6.12
N ALA A 139 19.12 -3.89 5.92
CA ALA A 139 19.16 -5.17 5.23
C ALA A 139 19.63 -5.03 3.79
N ALA A 140 19.18 -4.01 3.06
CA ALA A 140 19.60 -3.77 1.67
C ALA A 140 21.11 -3.54 1.56
N MET A 141 21.73 -2.82 2.52
CA MET A 141 23.18 -2.60 2.55
C MET A 141 23.97 -3.92 2.56
N VAL A 142 23.45 -4.93 3.28
CA VAL A 142 24.10 -6.24 3.42
C VAL A 142 23.76 -7.18 2.26
N LEU A 143 22.49 -7.17 1.82
CA LEU A 143 21.97 -8.11 0.81
C LEU A 143 22.45 -7.87 -0.62
N CYS A 144 23.05 -6.70 -0.91
CA CYS A 144 23.61 -6.40 -2.23
C CYS A 144 24.83 -7.25 -2.61
N GLY A 145 25.37 -8.08 -1.69
CA GLY A 145 26.42 -9.06 -1.98
C GLY A 145 27.80 -8.47 -2.27
N LYS A 146 27.97 -7.16 -2.09
CA LYS A 146 29.27 -6.48 -2.12
C LYS A 146 29.81 -6.44 -0.70
N GLU A 147 31.09 -6.77 -0.52
CA GLU A 147 31.77 -6.56 0.75
C GLU A 147 31.59 -5.09 1.20
N MET A 148 31.13 -4.91 2.43
CA MET A 148 30.82 -3.58 2.96
C MET A 148 32.12 -2.84 3.32
N LYS A 149 32.73 -2.21 2.32
CA LYS A 149 33.96 -1.41 2.47
C LYS A 149 33.70 -0.02 3.05
N LYS A 150 32.46 0.47 2.97
CA LYS A 150 32.00 1.78 3.45
C LYS A 150 30.53 1.67 3.90
N PHE A 151 30.15 2.43 4.92
CA PHE A 151 28.75 2.64 5.31
C PHE A 151 28.07 3.58 4.31
N SER A 152 27.04 3.07 3.61
CA SER A 152 26.42 3.71 2.43
C SER A 152 25.04 4.33 2.69
N TRP A 153 24.61 4.46 3.95
CA TRP A 153 23.32 5.07 4.29
C TRP A 153 23.20 6.52 3.79
N THR A 154 24.32 7.25 3.75
CA THR A 154 24.39 8.64 3.29
C THR A 154 24.60 8.78 1.78
N ASP A 155 24.60 7.69 1.01
CA ASP A 155 24.83 7.75 -0.43
C ASP A 155 23.57 8.19 -1.21
N GLY A 156 22.39 8.15 -0.57
CA GLY A 156 21.14 8.70 -1.12
C GLY A 156 20.92 10.19 -0.80
N PRO A 157 19.97 10.85 -1.49
CA PRO A 157 19.58 12.23 -1.17
C PRO A 157 18.99 12.30 0.24
N ALA A 158 19.16 13.43 0.89
CA ALA A 158 18.56 13.61 2.22
C ALA A 158 17.02 13.65 2.09
N PRO A 159 16.28 13.16 3.10
CA PRO A 159 14.82 13.08 3.04
C PRO A 159 14.11 14.43 2.79
N TRP A 160 14.77 15.55 3.12
CA TRP A 160 14.25 16.91 2.97
C TRP A 160 14.69 17.63 1.68
N GLU A 161 15.56 17.04 0.86
CA GLU A 161 16.02 17.65 -0.40
C GLU A 161 14.96 17.57 -1.53
N GLY A 162 13.87 16.83 -1.31
CA GLY A 162 12.88 16.55 -2.32
C GLY A 162 13.42 15.53 -3.32
N ALA A 163 12.63 14.50 -3.63
CA ALA A 163 13.06 13.43 -4.53
C ALA A 163 13.16 13.85 -6.02
N CYS A 164 13.06 15.14 -6.32
CA CYS A 164 13.23 15.71 -7.66
C CYS A 164 14.69 16.12 -7.84
N VAL A 165 15.51 15.17 -8.28
CA VAL A 165 16.92 15.35 -8.70
C VAL A 165 17.13 14.68 -10.04
#